data_AF-A0A973SZU7-F1
#
_entry.id   AF-A0A973SZU7-F1
#
_cell.length_a   1.000
_cell.length_b   1.000
_cell.length_c   1.000
_cell.angle_alpha   90.00
_cell.angle_beta   90.00
_cell.angle_gamma   90.00
#
_symmetry.space_group_name_H-M   'P 1'
#
loop_
_entity.id
_entity.type
_entity.pdbx_description
1 polymer ?
#
loop_
_entity_poly.entity_id
_entity_poly.type
_entity_poly.pdbx_seq_one_letter_code
_entity_poly.pdbx_strand_id
1 'polypeptide(L)'
;MSHTSESPAHPAWAPVSRRRLLEGGAALVGALALPGRAAGRAHAAAESPEWNGRIDVFRLGTEPPHGTLMPYASLGQALAADRTDSPYRLSLDGKWKFAYAERPGDRDADFFATDVDDSDWDTLPVPSVWQKHGYDRPIYVNITYPYWGPNG
;
A
#
# COMPACT_ATOMS: atom_id res chain seq x y z
N MET A 1 -30.24 -27.81 -22.61
CA MET A 1 -30.17 -27.52 -21.15
C MET A 1 -29.19 -26.37 -20.99
N SER A 2 -29.72 -25.16 -20.90
CA SER A 2 -28.93 -23.93 -20.85
C SER A 2 -28.52 -23.68 -19.40
N HIS A 3 -27.25 -23.90 -19.07
CA HIS A 3 -26.71 -23.52 -17.76
C HIS A 3 -26.42 -22.02 -17.75
N THR A 4 -27.32 -21.26 -17.12
CA THR A 4 -27.05 -19.90 -16.67
C THR A 4 -26.08 -20.00 -15.49
N SER A 5 -24.83 -19.56 -15.68
CA SER A 5 -23.89 -19.40 -14.58
C SER A 5 -24.21 -18.11 -13.85
N GLU A 6 -24.81 -18.21 -12.68
CA GLU A 6 -25.03 -17.09 -11.77
C GLU A 6 -23.66 -16.63 -11.22
N SER A 7 -23.27 -15.39 -11.53
CA SER A 7 -22.04 -14.79 -11.01
C SER A 7 -22.29 -14.36 -9.56
N PRO A 8 -21.48 -14.79 -8.57
CA PRO A 8 -21.68 -14.39 -7.19
C PRO A 8 -21.51 -12.87 -7.05
N ALA A 9 -22.39 -12.27 -6.25
CA ALA A 9 -22.34 -10.86 -5.92
C ALA A 9 -21.01 -10.51 -5.24
N HIS A 10 -20.26 -9.58 -5.83
CA HIS A 10 -19.06 -9.02 -5.20
C HIS A 10 -19.50 -8.14 -4.02
N PRO A 11 -18.93 -8.30 -2.81
CA PRO A 11 -19.20 -7.38 -1.72
C PRO A 11 -18.75 -5.98 -2.14
N ALA A 12 -19.63 -5.00 -1.97
CA ALA A 12 -19.29 -3.60 -2.12
C ALA A 12 -18.27 -3.25 -1.03
N TRP A 13 -17.03 -2.97 -1.43
CA TRP A 13 -15.99 -2.54 -0.52
C TRP A 13 -16.37 -1.17 0.03
N ALA A 14 -16.40 -1.04 1.36
CA ALA A 14 -16.60 0.25 1.99
C ALA A 14 -15.27 1.02 1.93
N PRO A 15 -15.26 2.31 1.51
CA PRO A 15 -14.05 3.11 1.61
C PRO A 15 -13.60 3.19 3.08
N VAL A 16 -12.28 3.11 3.31
CA VAL A 16 -11.66 3.24 4.63
C VAL A 16 -12.20 4.52 5.29
N SER A 17 -12.98 4.35 6.36
CA SER A 17 -13.71 5.43 6.99
C SER A 17 -12.75 6.27 7.84
N ARG A 18 -12.59 7.55 7.48
CA ARG A 18 -11.89 8.52 8.33
C ARG A 18 -12.75 8.87 9.55
N ARG A 19 -12.74 8.04 10.59
CA ARG A 19 -13.33 8.43 11.87
C ARG A 19 -12.29 9.14 12.73
N ARG A 20 -12.10 10.44 12.46
CA ARG A 20 -11.50 11.35 13.45
C ARG A 20 -12.58 11.78 14.43
N LEU A 21 -12.55 11.24 15.65
CA LEU A 21 -13.26 11.81 16.79
C LEU A 21 -12.56 13.11 17.18
N LEU A 22 -13.06 14.23 16.68
CA LEU A 22 -12.77 15.56 17.22
C LEU A 22 -13.90 15.91 18.18
N GLU A 23 -13.74 15.54 19.45
CA GLU A 23 -14.49 16.17 20.54
C GLU A 23 -13.91 17.56 20.80
N GLY A 24 -14.75 18.60 20.77
CA GLY A 24 -14.32 19.96 21.06
C GLY A 24 -15.45 20.98 20.88
N GLY A 25 -16.05 21.40 22.00
CA GLY A 25 -17.27 22.19 22.09
C GLY A 25 -17.26 23.56 21.39
N ALA A 26 -18.46 23.97 20.99
CA ALA A 26 -18.78 25.29 20.45
C ALA A 26 -18.91 26.34 21.57
N ALA A 27 -18.34 27.53 21.34
CA ALA A 27 -18.71 28.77 22.03
C ALA A 27 -18.65 29.96 21.05
N LEU A 28 -19.63 30.86 21.19
CA LEU A 28 -20.05 31.91 20.25
C LEU A 28 -19.31 33.26 20.41
N VAL A 29 -19.06 33.89 19.24
CA VAL A 29 -19.07 35.35 18.88
C VAL A 29 -18.03 36.32 19.48
N GLY A 30 -17.31 37.00 18.56
CA GLY A 30 -16.67 38.30 18.81
C GLY A 30 -15.87 38.79 17.59
N ALA A 31 -16.44 39.69 16.79
CA ALA A 31 -15.80 40.29 15.61
C ALA A 31 -14.88 41.47 15.99
N LEU A 32 -13.61 41.43 15.57
CA LEU A 32 -12.71 42.58 15.44
C LEU A 32 -11.69 42.29 14.33
N ALA A 33 -11.73 43.10 13.27
CA ALA A 33 -10.88 42.95 12.09
C ALA A 33 -9.45 43.45 12.35
N LEU A 34 -8.47 42.55 12.24
CA LEU A 34 -7.04 42.86 12.16
C LEU A 34 -6.59 42.78 10.69
N PRO A 35 -5.83 43.74 10.14
CA PRO A 35 -5.10 43.53 8.90
C PRO A 35 -3.83 42.74 9.20
N GLY A 36 -3.97 41.44 9.45
CA GLY A 36 -2.85 40.51 9.43
C GLY A 36 -2.56 40.12 7.99
N ARG A 37 -1.35 40.42 7.48
CA ARG A 37 -0.85 39.80 6.25
C ARG A 37 -0.95 38.29 6.40
N ALA A 38 -1.94 37.68 5.78
CA ALA A 38 -1.93 36.25 5.52
C ALA A 38 -0.75 36.02 4.56
N ALA A 39 0.40 35.68 5.13
CA ALA A 39 1.42 34.96 4.38
C ALA A 39 0.75 33.64 3.98
N GLY A 40 0.12 33.63 2.81
CA GLY A 40 -0.28 32.39 2.19
C GLY A 40 0.97 31.52 2.16
N ARG A 41 0.96 30.41 2.89
CA ARG A 41 1.87 29.32 2.57
C ARG A 41 1.59 29.02 1.12
N ALA A 42 2.47 29.45 0.24
CA ALA A 42 2.60 28.82 -1.05
C ALA A 42 2.74 27.33 -0.72
N HIS A 43 1.72 26.54 -1.04
CA HIS A 43 1.93 25.11 -1.19
C HIS A 43 3.03 25.04 -2.24
N ALA A 44 4.24 24.67 -1.84
CA ALA A 44 5.22 24.22 -2.79
C ALA A 44 4.49 23.21 -3.67
N ALA A 45 4.51 23.41 -4.99
CA ALA A 45 3.96 22.42 -5.90
C ALA A 45 4.58 21.09 -5.50
N ALA A 46 3.74 20.15 -5.04
CA ALA A 46 4.22 18.87 -4.54
C ALA A 46 5.06 18.26 -5.65
N GLU A 47 6.33 17.99 -5.38
CA GLU A 47 7.19 17.29 -6.32
C GLU A 47 6.51 15.97 -6.71
N SER A 48 6.54 15.62 -7.99
CA SER A 48 5.94 14.37 -8.46
C SER A 48 6.58 13.19 -7.70
N PRO A 49 5.78 12.21 -7.24
CA PRO A 49 6.31 11.07 -6.50
C PRO A 49 7.28 10.27 -7.37
N GLU A 50 8.17 9.51 -6.74
CA GLU A 50 9.22 8.75 -7.43
C GLU A 50 8.71 7.79 -8.50
N TRP A 51 7.46 7.33 -8.38
CA TRP A 51 6.81 6.45 -9.36
C TRP A 51 6.15 7.19 -10.54
N ASN A 52 6.08 8.53 -10.55
CA ASN A 52 5.46 9.31 -11.63
C ASN A 52 6.40 10.41 -12.17
N GLY A 53 6.76 10.35 -13.45
CA GLY A 53 7.56 11.38 -14.12
C GLY A 53 9.05 11.41 -13.78
N ARG A 54 9.54 10.50 -12.92
CA ARG A 54 10.94 10.37 -12.50
C ARG A 54 11.59 9.09 -13.03
N ILE A 55 11.66 8.97 -14.36
CA ILE A 55 12.13 7.75 -15.04
C ILE A 55 13.61 7.42 -14.78
N ASP A 56 14.39 8.37 -14.26
CA ASP A 56 15.77 8.19 -13.85
C ASP A 56 15.91 7.50 -12.48
N VAL A 57 14.83 7.39 -11.72
CA VAL A 57 14.82 6.78 -10.38
C VAL A 57 14.31 5.34 -10.46
N PHE A 58 15.24 4.38 -10.31
CA PHE A 58 14.92 2.94 -10.34
C PHE A 58 15.04 2.24 -8.97
N ARG A 59 15.69 2.89 -7.99
CA ARG A 59 15.93 2.37 -6.63
C ARG A 59 16.28 3.51 -5.67
N LEU A 60 15.83 3.38 -4.43
CA LEU A 60 16.18 4.28 -3.32
C LEU A 60 16.49 3.42 -2.09
N GLY A 61 17.61 3.66 -1.41
CA GLY A 61 17.96 2.97 -0.16
C GLY A 61 18.22 1.46 -0.28
N THR A 62 18.39 0.91 -1.49
CA THR A 62 18.65 -0.53 -1.69
C THR A 62 20.15 -0.84 -1.71
N GLU A 63 20.52 -2.00 -1.18
CA GLU A 63 21.88 -2.55 -1.28
C GLU A 63 22.35 -2.74 -2.74
N PRO A 64 23.67 -2.76 -3.02
CA PRO A 64 24.20 -3.09 -4.33
C PRO A 64 23.82 -4.50 -4.79
N PRO A 65 23.61 -4.74 -6.10
CA PRO A 65 23.36 -6.07 -6.62
C PRO A 65 24.54 -7.01 -6.34
N HIS A 66 24.23 -8.21 -5.85
CA HIS A 66 25.21 -9.25 -5.58
C HIS A 66 24.63 -10.64 -5.90
N GLY A 67 25.47 -11.66 -6.01
CA GLY A 67 25.01 -13.04 -6.14
C GLY A 67 24.22 -13.49 -4.89
N THR A 68 23.32 -14.46 -5.00
CA THR A 68 22.57 -14.92 -3.83
C THR A 68 23.49 -15.51 -2.77
N LEU A 69 23.49 -14.92 -1.57
CA LEU A 69 24.26 -15.38 -0.41
C LEU A 69 23.31 -15.92 0.66
N MET A 70 23.73 -16.98 1.35
CA MET A 70 23.00 -17.52 2.50
C MET A 70 24.00 -17.86 3.61
N PRO A 71 23.90 -17.22 4.80
CA PRO A 71 24.69 -17.64 5.95
C PRO A 71 24.14 -18.96 6.51
N TYR A 72 25.03 -19.83 6.97
CA TYR A 72 24.71 -21.08 7.67
C TYR A 72 25.56 -21.17 8.93
N ALA A 73 25.09 -21.88 9.96
CA ALA A 73 25.83 -22.01 11.21
C ALA A 73 26.95 -23.06 11.14
N SER A 74 26.90 -23.98 10.16
CA SER A 74 27.88 -25.05 9.99
C SER A 74 28.15 -25.38 8.53
N LEU A 75 29.30 -26.03 8.27
CA LEU A 75 29.64 -26.56 6.96
C LEU A 75 28.63 -27.61 6.47
N GLY A 76 28.11 -28.46 7.38
CA GLY A 76 27.11 -29.47 7.03
C GLY A 76 25.84 -28.84 6.46
N GLN A 77 25.33 -27.78 7.09
CA GLN A 77 24.20 -27.00 6.56
C GLN A 77 24.54 -26.33 5.22
N ALA A 78 25.74 -25.76 5.10
CA ALA A 78 26.17 -25.11 3.86
C ALA A 78 26.25 -26.09 2.67
N LEU A 79 26.69 -27.33 2.90
CA LEU A 79 26.75 -28.39 1.88
C LEU A 79 25.37 -28.95 1.54
N ALA A 80 24.46 -29.05 2.52
CA ALA A 80 23.07 -29.44 2.27
C ALA A 80 22.31 -28.39 1.46
N ALA A 81 22.70 -27.11 1.59
CA ALA A 81 22.20 -25.97 0.83
C ALA A 81 20.68 -25.71 0.96
N ASP A 82 20.04 -26.27 1.99
CA ASP A 82 18.66 -25.93 2.35
C ASP A 82 18.64 -24.61 3.13
N ARG A 83 18.22 -23.54 2.45
CA ARG A 83 18.15 -22.19 3.03
C ARG A 83 17.15 -22.10 4.18
N THR A 84 16.14 -22.97 4.22
CA THR A 84 15.08 -22.92 5.23
C THR A 84 15.57 -23.40 6.60
N ASP A 85 16.64 -24.20 6.63
CA ASP A 85 17.24 -24.73 7.85
C ASP A 85 18.30 -23.79 8.48
N SER A 86 18.65 -22.69 7.82
CA SER A 86 19.60 -21.73 8.40
C SER A 86 18.99 -21.03 9.62
N PRO A 87 19.68 -21.00 10.77
CA PRO A 87 19.20 -20.30 11.96
C PRO A 87 19.22 -18.77 11.81
N TYR A 88 19.84 -18.27 10.75
CA TYR A 88 19.91 -16.84 10.42
C TYR A 88 18.80 -16.42 9.45
N ARG A 89 17.85 -17.31 9.15
CA ARG A 89 16.67 -17.03 8.34
C ARG A 89 15.44 -16.91 9.22
N LEU A 90 14.63 -15.89 8.96
CA LEU A 90 13.25 -15.81 9.44
C LEU A 90 12.33 -15.63 8.24
N SER A 91 11.36 -16.53 8.07
CA SER A 91 10.31 -16.34 7.06
C SER A 91 9.29 -15.32 7.55
N LEU A 92 8.87 -14.42 6.66
CA LEU A 92 7.76 -13.49 6.89
C LEU A 92 6.53 -13.85 6.05
N ASP A 93 6.55 -15.02 5.40
CA ASP A 93 5.36 -15.58 4.73
C ASP A 93 4.29 -15.89 5.79
N GLY A 94 3.04 -15.61 5.46
CA GLY A 94 1.95 -15.78 6.42
C GLY A 94 0.79 -14.83 6.18
N LYS A 95 0.06 -14.52 7.23
CA LYS A 95 -1.10 -13.63 7.20
C LYS A 95 -0.67 -12.20 7.51
N TRP A 96 -1.03 -11.29 6.63
CA TRP A 96 -0.74 -9.86 6.76
C TRP A 96 -2.01 -9.05 6.79
N LYS A 97 -2.04 -8.00 7.61
CA LYS A 97 -3.08 -6.97 7.56
C LYS A 97 -3.01 -6.26 6.22
N PHE A 98 -4.16 -6.09 5.57
CA PHE A 98 -4.24 -5.60 4.20
C PHE A 98 -5.42 -4.65 4.04
N ALA A 99 -5.16 -3.47 3.49
CA ALA A 99 -6.17 -2.49 3.13
C ALA A 99 -5.98 -2.07 1.67
N TYR A 100 -7.07 -2.10 0.90
CA TYR A 100 -7.09 -1.73 -0.51
C TYR A 100 -7.63 -0.31 -0.70
N ALA A 101 -7.03 0.45 -1.61
CA ALA A 101 -7.52 1.75 -2.04
C ALA A 101 -7.41 1.86 -3.57
N GLU A 102 -8.46 2.36 -4.23
CA GLU A 102 -8.49 2.48 -5.70
C GLU A 102 -7.46 3.46 -6.25
N ARG A 103 -7.17 4.54 -5.50
CA ARG A 103 -6.19 5.57 -5.89
C ARG A 103 -5.22 5.82 -4.75
N PRO A 104 -3.95 6.19 -5.04
CA PRO A 104 -2.96 6.51 -4.02
C PRO A 104 -3.37 7.65 -3.07
N GLY A 105 -4.29 8.53 -3.46
CA GLY A 105 -4.83 9.60 -2.61
C GLY A 105 -5.93 9.16 -1.64
N ASP A 106 -6.51 7.98 -1.85
CA ASP A 106 -7.63 7.45 -1.06
C ASP A 106 -7.15 6.59 0.13
N ARG A 107 -5.88 6.21 0.13
CA ARG A 107 -5.26 5.48 1.25
C ARG A 107 -5.25 6.32 2.53
N ASP A 108 -5.13 5.64 3.66
CA ASP A 108 -4.71 6.32 4.90
C ASP A 108 -3.30 6.89 4.71
N ALA A 109 -3.13 8.18 5.00
CA ALA A 109 -1.85 8.85 4.85
C ALA A 109 -0.82 8.33 5.86
N ASP A 110 -1.30 7.93 7.05
CA ASP A 110 -0.51 7.60 8.23
C ASP A 110 -0.46 6.08 8.50
N PHE A 111 -0.80 5.25 7.49
CA PHE A 111 -0.89 3.78 7.59
C PHE A 111 0.38 3.06 8.08
N PHE A 112 1.52 3.74 8.02
CA PHE A 112 2.84 3.21 8.43
C PHE A 112 3.15 3.45 9.91
N ALA A 113 2.32 4.25 10.61
CA ALA A 113 2.51 4.54 12.01
C ALA A 113 2.37 3.26 12.84
N THR A 114 3.20 3.11 13.88
CA THR A 114 3.24 1.89 14.70
C THR A 114 2.02 1.73 15.62
N ASP A 115 1.22 2.80 15.75
CA ASP A 115 0.02 2.89 16.57
C ASP A 115 -1.25 3.09 15.71
N VAL A 116 -1.18 2.82 14.41
CA VAL A 116 -2.35 2.83 13.53
C VAL A 116 -3.37 1.77 14.01
N ASP A 117 -4.64 2.16 14.03
CA ASP A 117 -5.73 1.21 14.27
C ASP A 117 -6.06 0.45 12.97
N ASP A 118 -5.60 -0.80 12.89
CA ASP A 118 -5.81 -1.71 11.75
C ASP A 118 -6.95 -2.73 12.00
N SER A 119 -7.78 -2.49 13.02
CA SER A 119 -8.83 -3.43 13.43
C SER A 119 -9.84 -3.73 12.33
N ASP A 120 -10.17 -2.71 11.53
CA ASP A 120 -11.08 -2.81 10.38
C ASP A 120 -10.41 -3.37 9.10
N TRP A 121 -9.10 -3.62 9.11
CA TRP A 121 -8.39 -4.12 7.93
C TRP A 121 -8.58 -5.63 7.78
N ASP A 122 -8.69 -6.03 6.51
CA ASP A 122 -8.71 -7.43 6.12
C ASP A 122 -7.37 -8.12 6.35
N THR A 123 -7.35 -9.43 6.14
CA THR A 123 -6.13 -10.25 6.25
C THR A 123 -5.89 -11.03 4.95
N LEU A 124 -4.69 -10.91 4.38
CA LEU A 124 -4.28 -11.54 3.14
C LEU A 124 -3.11 -12.51 3.37
N PRO A 125 -3.09 -13.72 2.76
CA PRO A 125 -1.91 -14.55 2.75
C PRO A 125 -0.82 -13.94 1.85
N VAL A 126 0.44 -13.98 2.29
CA VAL A 126 1.61 -13.55 1.54
C VAL A 126 2.60 -14.72 1.44
N PRO A 127 3.11 -15.06 0.24
CA PRO A 127 2.89 -14.39 -1.05
C PRO A 127 1.55 -14.73 -1.71
N SER A 128 0.91 -13.73 -2.33
CA SER A 128 -0.30 -13.93 -3.16
C SER A 128 -0.50 -12.78 -4.17
N VAL A 129 -1.49 -12.93 -5.05
CA VAL A 129 -1.98 -11.87 -5.95
C VAL A 129 -3.36 -11.41 -5.48
N TRP A 130 -3.51 -10.15 -5.06
CA TRP A 130 -4.72 -9.67 -4.39
C TRP A 130 -5.99 -9.80 -5.25
N GLN A 131 -5.87 -9.80 -6.60
CA GLN A 131 -7.00 -10.00 -7.51
C GLN A 131 -7.70 -11.35 -7.34
N LYS A 132 -6.99 -12.37 -6.86
CA LYS A 132 -7.58 -13.68 -6.55
C LYS A 132 -8.26 -13.73 -5.18
N HIS A 133 -8.14 -12.67 -4.39
CA HIS A 133 -8.69 -12.55 -3.04
C HIS A 133 -9.83 -11.53 -2.96
N GLY A 134 -10.41 -11.13 -4.10
CA GLY A 134 -11.61 -10.27 -4.15
C GLY A 134 -11.33 -8.78 -4.26
N TYR A 135 -10.07 -8.36 -4.37
CA TYR A 135 -9.69 -6.95 -4.55
C TYR A 135 -9.41 -6.66 -6.02
N ASP A 136 -9.98 -5.58 -6.56
CA ASP A 136 -9.82 -5.23 -7.98
C ASP A 136 -10.21 -6.39 -8.92
N ARG A 137 -9.78 -6.37 -10.18
CA ARG A 137 -10.06 -7.37 -11.20
C ARG A 137 -8.81 -7.75 -11.99
N PRO A 138 -8.62 -9.02 -12.36
CA PRO A 138 -7.55 -9.40 -13.26
C PRO A 138 -7.81 -8.83 -14.67
N ILE A 139 -6.79 -8.25 -15.28
CA ILE A 139 -6.85 -7.70 -16.63
C ILE A 139 -5.88 -8.48 -17.52
N TYR A 140 -6.37 -9.01 -18.64
CA TYR A 140 -5.55 -9.62 -19.68
C TYR A 140 -5.63 -8.78 -20.95
N VAL A 141 -4.49 -8.28 -21.40
CA VAL A 141 -4.32 -7.50 -22.63
C VAL A 141 -3.04 -7.96 -23.33
N ASN A 142 -3.05 -8.02 -24.66
CA ASN A 142 -1.92 -8.53 -25.44
C ASN A 142 -0.95 -7.40 -25.85
N ILE A 143 -1.47 -6.31 -26.42
CA ILE A 143 -0.64 -5.26 -27.06
C ILE A 143 -0.80 -3.91 -26.35
N THR A 144 -2.04 -3.52 -26.05
CA THR A 144 -2.34 -2.22 -25.45
C THR A 144 -2.06 -2.25 -23.96
N TYR A 145 -1.57 -1.13 -23.42
CA TYR A 145 -1.53 -0.95 -21.98
C TYR A 145 -2.95 -0.91 -21.40
N PRO A 146 -3.14 -1.44 -20.18
CA PRO A 146 -4.45 -1.41 -19.51
C PRO A 146 -4.77 -0.04 -18.88
N TYR A 147 -3.99 0.99 -19.20
CA TYR A 147 -4.07 2.35 -18.66
C TYR A 147 -3.80 3.38 -19.77
N TRP A 148 -4.39 4.59 -19.67
CA TRP A 148 -4.19 5.71 -20.58
C TRP A 148 -4.29 7.08 -19.86
N GLY A 149 -3.34 7.98 -20.15
CA GLY A 149 -3.38 9.37 -19.66
C GLY A 149 -2.12 9.78 -18.89
N PRO A 150 -2.06 11.02 -18.38
CA PRO A 150 -0.86 11.59 -17.76
C PRO A 150 -0.39 10.89 -16.47
N ASN A 151 -1.17 9.95 -15.92
CA ASN A 151 -0.80 9.15 -14.75
C ASN A 151 -0.82 7.64 -15.01
N GLY A 152 -1.05 7.23 -16.27
CA GLY A 152 -1.67 5.94 -16.57
C GLY A 152 -3.16 6.00 -16.32
#